data_AF-A0A2I4GRS9-F1
#
_entry.id   AF-A0A2I4GRS9-F1
#
_cell.length_a   1.000
_cell.length_b   1.000
_cell.length_c   1.000
_cell.angle_alpha   90.00
_cell.angle_beta   90.00
_cell.angle_gamma   90.00
#
_symmetry.space_group_name_H-M   'P 1'
#
loop_
_entity.id
_entity.type
_entity.pdbx_description
1 polymer ?
#
loop_
_entity_poly.entity_id
_entity_poly.type
_entity_poly.pdbx_seq_one_letter_code
_entity_poly.pdbx_strand_id
1 'polypeptide(L)'
;MDESGEHRKLQLQELEEIRNDAYESARIYKEKMKVFHDKIISRKEFKVGQKVLLYHSRFRLFPVEIQNLATSKVFKVNGHRLKTFYECFQVENVAKLDLDDPIYTN
;
A
#
# COMPACT_ATOMS: atom_id res chain seq x y z
N MET A 1 22.93 40.86 -27.76
CA MET A 1 22.03 40.65 -26.61
C MET A 1 22.81 41.08 -25.38
N ASP A 2 22.18 41.79 -24.46
CA ASP A 2 22.86 42.29 -23.26
C ASP A 2 23.21 41.11 -22.33
N GLU A 3 24.37 41.14 -21.67
CA GLU A 3 24.85 40.06 -20.76
C GLU A 3 23.82 39.71 -19.67
N SER A 4 23.04 40.70 -19.21
CA SER A 4 21.93 40.52 -18.27
C SER A 4 20.76 39.69 -18.83
N GLY A 5 20.56 39.70 -20.15
CA GLY A 5 19.59 38.85 -20.83
C GLY A 5 20.02 37.38 -20.85
N GLU A 6 21.28 37.12 -21.18
CA GLU A 6 21.84 35.75 -21.20
C GLU A 6 21.87 35.14 -19.80
N HIS A 7 22.26 35.91 -18.77
CA HIS A 7 22.25 35.43 -17.39
C HIS A 7 20.83 35.01 -16.94
N ARG A 8 19.81 35.82 -17.23
CA ARG A 8 18.41 35.47 -16.89
C ARG A 8 17.94 34.24 -17.65
N LYS A 9 18.34 34.08 -18.91
CA LYS A 9 17.99 32.91 -19.72
C LYS A 9 18.59 31.63 -19.15
N LEU A 10 19.86 31.67 -18.72
CA LEU A 10 20.53 30.55 -18.05
C LEU A 10 19.82 30.17 -16.74
N GLN A 11 19.51 31.16 -15.90
CA GLN A 11 18.77 30.92 -14.66
C GLN A 11 17.39 30.27 -14.88
N LEU A 12 16.66 30.70 -15.92
CA LEU A 12 15.38 30.10 -16.27
C LEU A 12 15.53 28.66 -16.75
N GLN A 13 16.58 28.37 -17.51
CA GLN A 13 16.89 27.01 -17.96
C GLN A 13 17.23 26.10 -16.79
N GLU A 14 18.05 26.55 -15.85
CA GLU A 14 18.37 25.78 -14.63
C GLU A 14 17.11 25.46 -13.81
N LEU A 15 16.19 26.42 -13.65
CA LEU A 15 14.92 26.20 -12.94
C LEU A 15 14.01 25.19 -13.65
N GLU A 16 14.00 25.23 -14.98
CA GLU A 16 13.24 24.30 -15.83
C GLU A 16 13.80 22.87 -15.70
N GLU A 17 15.13 22.72 -15.70
CA GLU A 17 15.82 21.44 -15.50
C GLU A 17 15.52 20.86 -14.11
N ILE A 18 15.65 21.65 -13.04
CA ILE A 18 15.33 21.23 -11.66
C ILE A 18 13.88 20.74 -11.56
N ARG A 19 12.94 21.44 -12.20
CA ARG A 19 11.53 21.05 -12.22
C ARG A 19 11.32 19.72 -12.92
N ASN A 20 11.95 19.54 -14.08
CA ASN A 20 11.82 18.31 -14.86
C ASN A 20 12.42 17.12 -14.12
N ASP A 21 13.58 17.30 -13.48
CA ASP A 21 14.21 16.29 -12.64
C ASP A 21 13.33 15.88 -11.46
N ALA A 22 12.68 16.85 -10.80
CA ALA A 22 11.75 16.57 -9.71
C ALA A 22 10.54 15.74 -10.20
N TYR A 23 9.98 16.07 -11.37
CA TYR A 23 8.86 15.32 -11.94
C TYR A 23 9.25 13.90 -12.36
N GLU A 24 10.38 13.73 -13.03
CA GLU A 24 10.89 12.41 -13.41
C GLU A 24 11.19 11.56 -12.17
N SER A 25 11.85 12.13 -11.17
CA SER A 25 12.13 11.45 -9.90
C SER A 25 10.83 11.00 -9.20
N ALA A 26 9.82 11.86 -9.16
CA ALA A 26 8.51 11.53 -8.59
C ALA A 26 7.79 10.43 -9.40
N ARG A 27 7.88 10.47 -10.73
CA ARG A 27 7.30 9.45 -11.62
C ARG A 27 7.94 8.09 -11.37
N ILE A 28 9.27 8.04 -11.35
CA ILE A 28 10.05 6.82 -11.08
C ILE A 28 9.73 6.26 -9.70
N TYR A 29 9.65 7.11 -8.67
CA TYR A 29 9.31 6.68 -7.32
C TYR A 29 7.93 6.02 -7.27
N LYS A 30 6.90 6.67 -7.86
CA LYS A 30 5.54 6.13 -7.91
C LYS A 30 5.47 4.80 -8.66
N GLU A 31 6.18 4.67 -9.78
CA GLU A 31 6.24 3.44 -10.54
C GLU A 31 6.89 2.31 -9.76
N LYS A 32 8.06 2.56 -9.13
CA LYS A 32 8.72 1.60 -8.24
C LYS A 32 7.83 1.17 -7.08
N MET A 33 7.15 2.12 -6.44
CA MET A 33 6.22 1.84 -5.35
C MET A 33 5.03 1.01 -5.83
N LYS A 34 4.47 1.30 -7.00
CA LYS A 34 3.40 0.50 -7.59
C LYS A 34 3.84 -0.95 -7.83
N VAL A 35 5.00 -1.15 -8.44
CA VAL A 35 5.55 -2.52 -8.68
C VAL A 35 5.78 -3.25 -7.36
N PHE A 36 6.34 -2.58 -6.37
CA PHE A 36 6.54 -3.15 -5.03
C PHE A 36 5.21 -3.51 -4.36
N HIS A 37 4.21 -2.62 -4.40
CA HIS A 37 2.88 -2.88 -3.87
C HIS A 37 2.19 -4.03 -4.62
N ASP A 38 2.22 -4.05 -5.95
CA ASP A 38 1.64 -5.12 -6.76
C ASP A 38 2.29 -6.47 -6.46
N LYS A 39 3.60 -6.50 -6.21
CA LYS A 39 4.31 -7.70 -5.76
C LYS A 39 3.91 -8.14 -4.35
N ILE A 40 3.63 -7.19 -3.45
CA ILE A 40 3.23 -7.45 -2.06
C ILE A 40 1.76 -7.81 -1.93
N ILE A 41 0.91 -7.39 -2.88
CA ILE A 41 -0.50 -7.78 -2.93
C ILE A 41 -0.55 -9.30 -3.15
N SER A 42 -0.52 -10.03 -2.05
CA SER A 42 -0.68 -11.47 -2.03
C SER A 42 -2.08 -11.79 -2.55
N ARG A 43 -2.14 -12.52 -3.66
CA ARG A 43 -3.36 -13.15 -4.11
C ARG A 43 -3.68 -14.24 -3.10
N LYS A 44 -4.81 -14.11 -2.42
CA LYS A 44 -5.28 -15.13 -1.47
C LYS A 44 -6.30 -16.00 -2.17
N GLU A 45 -6.14 -17.31 -2.04
CA GLU A 45 -7.10 -18.30 -2.51
C GLU A 45 -8.03 -18.64 -1.35
N PHE A 46 -9.33 -18.63 -1.62
CA PHE A 46 -10.34 -18.99 -0.65
C PHE A 46 -11.27 -20.06 -1.19
N LYS A 47 -11.65 -20.99 -0.33
CA LYS A 47 -12.56 -22.09 -0.66
C LYS A 47 -14.01 -21.70 -0.34
N VAL A 48 -14.95 -22.31 -1.06
CA VAL A 48 -16.39 -22.19 -0.74
C VAL A 48 -16.64 -22.73 0.66
N GLY A 49 -17.46 -22.05 1.45
CA GLY A 49 -17.74 -22.36 2.85
C GLY A 49 -16.71 -21.81 3.85
N GLN A 50 -15.66 -21.13 3.38
CA GLN A 50 -14.67 -20.51 4.26
C GLN A 50 -15.21 -19.20 4.85
N LYS A 51 -15.09 -19.05 6.18
CA LYS A 51 -15.31 -17.79 6.86
C LYS A 51 -14.14 -16.85 6.62
N VAL A 52 -14.42 -15.61 6.26
CA VAL A 52 -13.43 -14.57 5.95
C VAL A 52 -13.91 -13.23 6.50
N LEU A 53 -12.99 -12.30 6.74
CA LEU A 53 -13.33 -10.93 7.12
C LEU A 53 -13.30 -10.03 5.89
N LEU A 54 -14.43 -9.40 5.59
CA LEU A 54 -14.51 -8.36 4.56
C LEU A 54 -14.20 -7.00 5.19
N TYR A 55 -13.24 -6.29 4.61
CA TYR A 55 -12.95 -4.91 4.97
C TYR A 55 -13.79 -3.95 4.11
N HIS A 56 -14.57 -3.10 4.79
CA HIS A 56 -15.25 -1.96 4.19
C HIS A 56 -14.53 -0.68 4.62
N SER A 57 -14.50 0.38 3.82
CA SER A 57 -13.80 1.62 4.22
C SER A 57 -14.58 2.44 5.24
N ARG A 58 -15.91 2.53 5.05
CA ARG A 58 -16.84 3.25 5.94
C ARG A 58 -17.31 2.44 7.15
N PHE A 59 -17.18 1.13 7.08
CA PHE A 59 -17.66 0.20 8.12
C PHE A 59 -16.48 -0.68 8.53
N ARG A 60 -16.47 -1.29 9.72
CA ARG A 60 -15.31 -2.07 10.20
C ARG A 60 -15.16 -3.43 9.48
N LEU A 61 -14.35 -4.33 10.02
CA LEU A 61 -14.24 -5.71 9.51
C LEU A 61 -15.51 -6.50 9.90
N PHE A 62 -16.10 -7.23 8.95
CA PHE A 62 -17.25 -8.10 9.21
C PHE A 62 -16.98 -9.54 8.79
N PRO A 63 -17.40 -10.53 9.59
CA PRO A 63 -17.35 -11.92 9.18
C PRO A 63 -18.36 -12.18 8.06
N VAL A 64 -17.89 -12.77 6.98
CA VAL A 64 -18.71 -13.21 5.85
C VAL A 64 -18.28 -14.62 5.46
N GLU A 65 -19.20 -15.42 4.98
CA GLU A 65 -18.92 -16.76 4.46
C GLU A 65 -18.90 -16.70 2.93
N ILE A 66 -17.90 -17.33 2.32
CA ILE A 66 -17.80 -17.38 0.86
C ILE A 66 -18.78 -18.43 0.33
N GLN A 67 -19.82 -17.96 -0.32
CA GLN A 67 -20.79 -18.81 -1.02
C GLN A 67 -20.63 -18.66 -2.53
N ASN A 68 -20.67 -19.77 -3.26
CA ASN A 68 -20.78 -19.74 -4.71
C ASN A 68 -22.23 -20.06 -5.10
N LEU A 69 -22.86 -19.18 -5.87
CA LEU A 69 -24.26 -19.34 -6.28
C LEU A 69 -24.47 -20.37 -7.39
N ALA A 70 -23.41 -20.87 -8.06
CA ALA A 70 -23.54 -21.71 -9.26
C ALA A 70 -22.54 -22.89 -9.38
N THR A 71 -21.39 -22.91 -8.69
CA THR A 71 -20.39 -23.98 -8.90
C THR A 71 -19.48 -24.15 -7.68
N SER A 72 -19.12 -25.34 -7.23
CA SER A 72 -18.23 -25.53 -6.06
C SER A 72 -16.75 -25.18 -6.31
N LYS A 73 -16.44 -24.02 -6.92
CA LYS A 73 -15.09 -23.60 -7.34
C LYS A 73 -14.44 -22.60 -6.36
N VAL A 74 -13.12 -22.74 -6.21
CA VAL A 74 -12.23 -21.84 -5.45
C VAL A 74 -12.16 -20.48 -6.12
N PHE A 75 -12.21 -19.40 -5.34
CA PHE A 75 -12.09 -18.03 -5.86
C PHE A 75 -10.80 -17.38 -5.37
N LYS A 76 -10.12 -16.68 -6.30
CA LYS A 76 -8.95 -15.86 -5.98
C LYS A 76 -9.39 -14.41 -5.85
N VAL A 77 -9.09 -13.79 -4.73
CA VAL A 77 -9.42 -12.39 -4.45
C VAL A 77 -8.16 -11.65 -4.02
N ASN A 78 -8.13 -10.35 -4.33
CA ASN A 78 -7.05 -9.47 -3.90
C ASN A 78 -7.09 -9.38 -2.36
N GLY A 79 -6.01 -9.82 -1.70
CA GLY A 79 -5.94 -9.98 -0.24
C GLY A 79 -6.12 -8.70 0.59
N HIS A 80 -6.26 -7.55 -0.07
CA HIS A 80 -6.50 -6.25 0.59
C HIS A 80 -7.95 -6.09 1.07
N ARG A 81 -8.93 -6.71 0.39
CA ARG A 81 -10.35 -6.58 0.75
C ARG A 81 -10.84 -7.73 1.64
N LEU A 82 -10.22 -8.91 1.54
CA LEU A 82 -10.62 -10.10 2.28
C LEU A 82 -9.45 -10.63 3.11
N LYS A 83 -9.62 -10.61 4.43
CA LYS A 83 -8.67 -11.16 5.40
C LYS A 83 -9.14 -12.56 5.82
N THR A 84 -8.19 -13.48 5.96
CA THR A 84 -8.45 -14.83 6.47
C THR A 84 -9.01 -14.72 7.89
N PHE A 85 -10.15 -15.36 8.15
CA PHE A 85 -10.68 -15.49 9.51
C PHE A 85 -9.88 -16.60 10.20
N TYR A 86 -8.79 -16.26 10.88
CA TYR A 86 -8.14 -17.20 11.79
C TYR A 86 -9.02 -17.28 13.04
N GLU A 87 -9.55 -18.45 13.37
CA GLU A 87 -10.27 -18.71 14.63
C GLU A 87 -9.40 -18.49 15.89
N CYS A 88 -8.12 -18.14 15.75
CA CYS A 88 -7.19 -17.91 16.85
C CYS A 88 -7.31 -16.56 17.58
N PHE A 89 -8.38 -15.77 17.41
CA PHE A 89 -8.65 -14.68 18.36
C PHE A 89 -9.30 -15.24 19.64
N GLN A 90 -8.55 -16.09 20.35
CA GLN A 90 -8.69 -16.24 21.79
C GLN A 90 -8.24 -14.89 22.38
N VAL A 91 -9.13 -14.22 23.11
CA VAL A 91 -8.96 -12.85 23.66
C VAL A 91 -7.86 -12.75 24.73
N GLU A 92 -7.00 -13.76 24.91
CA GLU A 92 -6.17 -13.89 26.10
C GLU A 92 -4.67 -13.61 25.97
N ASN A 93 -4.13 -13.23 24.80
CA ASN A 93 -2.71 -12.85 24.72
C ASN A 93 -2.52 -11.42 24.20
N VAL A 94 -2.89 -10.45 25.04
CA VAL A 94 -2.32 -9.10 24.95
C VAL A 94 -0.88 -9.20 25.45
N ALA A 95 0.07 -9.41 24.54
CA ALA A 95 1.45 -9.07 24.84
C ALA A 95 1.49 -7.53 24.98
N LYS A 96 1.55 -7.03 26.21
CA LYS A 96 2.02 -5.67 26.47
C LYS A 96 3.46 -5.63 25.99
N LEU A 97 3.68 -5.07 24.82
CA LEU A 97 5.00 -4.62 24.41
C LEU A 97 5.18 -3.26 25.05
N ASP A 98 5.89 -3.22 26.17
CA ASP A 98 6.35 -1.97 26.75
C ASP A 98 7.34 -1.36 25.74
N LEU A 99 6.95 -0.23 25.15
CA LEU A 99 7.79 0.53 24.21
C LEU A 99 8.78 1.32 25.05
N ASP A 100 10.03 0.88 25.07
CA ASP A 100 11.13 1.69 25.63
C ASP A 100 11.46 2.84 24.67
N ASP A 101 11.70 4.02 25.24
CA ASP A 101 12.11 5.20 24.49
C ASP A 101 13.46 4.96 23.79
N PRO A 102 13.61 5.33 22.51
CA PRO A 102 14.86 5.14 21.79
C PRO A 102 15.97 6.01 22.39
N ILE A 103 17.12 5.38 22.68
CA ILE A 103 18.31 6.07 23.17
C ILE A 103 18.95 6.81 22.00
N TYR A 104 18.86 8.15 22.03
CA TYR A 104 19.63 9.01 21.15
C TYR A 104 20.96 9.36 21.84
N THR A 105 22.07 8.92 21.26
CA THR A 105 23.41 9.38 21.67
C THR A 105 23.72 10.72 21.00
N ASN A 106 24.20 11.69 21.77
CA ASN A 106 24.75 12.96 21.28
C ASN A 106 26.12 12.79 20.63
#